data_AF-A0A932KLD6-F1
#
_entry.id   AF-A0A932KLD6-F1
#
_cell.length_a   1.000
_cell.length_b   1.000
_cell.length_c   1.000
_cell.angle_alpha   90.00
_cell.angle_beta   90.00
_cell.angle_gamma   90.00
#
_symmetry.space_group_name_H-M   'P 1'
#
loop_
_entity.id
_entity.type
_entity.pdbx_description
1 polymer ?
#
loop_
_entity_poly.entity_id
_entity_poly.type
_entity_poly.pdbx_seq_one_letter_code
_entity_poly.pdbx_strand_id
1 'polypeptide(L)' 'MKEIVVYLIAAIAGLTILGYSVHMLIGGLVSRATEYTVIALAVLIGVAVLGFLAWDVVKRRVRSEE' A
#
# COMPACT_ATOMS: atom_id res chain seq x y z
N MET A 1 4.13 7.02 -19.50
CA MET A 1 4.63 5.64 -19.25
C MET A 1 5.73 5.58 -18.19
N LYS A 2 6.78 6.41 -18.24
CA LYS A 2 7.86 6.39 -17.21
C LYS A 2 7.35 6.65 -15.78
N GLU A 3 6.36 7.52 -15.61
CA GLU A 3 5.79 7.85 -14.29
C GLU A 3 5.09 6.67 -13.61
N ILE A 4 4.44 5.79 -14.37
CA ILE A 4 3.68 4.66 -13.80
C ILE A 4 4.60 3.64 -13.15
N VAL A 5 5.80 3.45 -13.71
CA VAL A 5 6.83 2.58 -13.14
C VAL A 5 7.32 3.15 -11.81
N VAL A 6 7.52 4.46 -11.72
CA VAL A 6 7.91 5.13 -10.47
C VAL A 6 6.82 4.97 -9.40
N TYR A 7 5.54 5.15 -9.77
CA TYR A 7 4.44 4.97 -8.84
C TYR A 7 4.30 3.52 -8.37
N LEU A 8 4.50 2.54 -9.24
CA LEU A 8 4.50 1.12 -8.86
C LEU A 8 5.64 0.80 -7.90
N ILE A 9 6.85 1.29 -8.17
CA ILE A 9 8.01 1.10 -7.27
C ILE A 9 7.71 1.73 -5.90
N ALA A 10 7.20 2.96 -5.88
CA ALA A 10 6.84 3.65 -4.64
C ALA A 10 5.74 2.90 -3.86
N ALA A 11 4.72 2.38 -4.56
CA ALA A 11 3.66 1.60 -3.95
C ALA A 11 4.19 0.30 -3.33
N ILE A 12 5.01 -0.46 -4.06
CA ILE A 12 5.62 -1.71 -3.56
C ILE A 12 6.52 -1.42 -2.35
N ALA A 13 7.36 -0.39 -2.43
CA ALA A 13 8.23 0.01 -1.33
C ALA A 13 7.41 0.41 -0.10
N GLY A 14 6.37 1.24 -0.27
CA GLY A 14 5.49 1.68 0.81
C GLY A 14 4.74 0.51 1.48
N LEU A 15 4.20 -0.42 0.70
CA LEU A 15 3.52 -1.61 1.24
C LEU A 15 4.48 -2.55 1.97
N THR A 16 5.71 -2.70 1.47
CA THR A 16 6.76 -3.49 2.12
C THR A 16 7.15 -2.86 3.46
N ILE A 17 7.36 -1.54 3.48
CA ILE A 17 7.65 -0.79 4.71
C ILE A 17 6.50 -0.90 5.69
N LEU A 18 5.25 -0.80 5.25
CA LEU A 18 4.06 -0.96 6.09
C LEU A 18 4.02 -2.34 6.75
N GLY A 19 4.16 -3.41 5.95
CA GLY A 19 4.17 -4.78 6.47
C GLY A 19 5.32 -5.02 7.46
N TYR A 20 6.52 -4.53 7.13
CA TYR A 20 7.68 -4.59 8.03
C TYR A 20 7.47 -3.78 9.32
N SER A 21 6.84 -2.61 9.23
CA SER A 21 6.55 -1.77 10.40
C SER A 21 5.58 -2.46 11.35
N VAL A 22 4.54 -3.12 10.81
CA VAL A 22 3.63 -3.95 11.62
C VAL A 22 4.38 -5.14 12.24
N HIS A 23 5.24 -5.82 11.47
CA HIS A 23 6.10 -6.87 12.00
C HIS A 23 6.99 -6.38 13.15
N MET A 24 7.61 -5.19 13.04
CA MET A 24 8.39 -4.61 14.14
C MET A 24 7.52 -4.21 15.34
N LEU A 25 6.28 -3.78 15.11
CA LEU A 25 5.38 -3.29 16.14
C LEU A 25 4.84 -4.42 17.04
N ILE A 26 4.41 -5.54 16.43
CA ILE A 26 3.74 -6.64 17.16
C ILE A 26 4.49 -7.97 17.08
N GLY A 27 5.61 -8.04 16.36
CA GLY A 27 6.40 -9.25 16.18
C GLY A 27 6.89 -9.81 17.51
N GLY A 28 6.64 -11.10 17.73
CA GLY A 28 6.98 -11.77 18.99
C GLY A 28 6.10 -11.41 20.19
N LEU A 29 5.18 -10.44 20.06
CA LEU A 29 4.17 -10.12 21.09
C LEU A 29 2.87 -10.91 20.90
N VAL A 30 2.65 -11.47 19.71
CA VAL A 30 1.46 -12.25 19.36
C VAL A 30 1.84 -13.59 18.73
N SER A 31 0.86 -14.48 18.57
CA SER A 31 1.07 -15.73 17.83
C SER A 31 1.42 -15.46 16.37
N ARG A 32 2.20 -16.34 15.74
CA ARG A 32 2.58 -16.20 14.32
C ARG A 32 1.38 -16.05 13.38
N ALA A 33 0.30 -16.80 13.64
CA ALA A 33 -0.92 -16.73 12.85
C ALA A 33 -1.59 -15.34 12.97
N THR A 34 -1.65 -14.80 14.19
CA THR A 34 -2.18 -13.45 14.44
C THR A 34 -1.31 -12.39 13.75
N GLU A 35 0.00 -12.50 13.87
CA GLU A 35 0.96 -11.57 13.27
C GLU A 35 0.78 -11.49 11.75
N TYR A 36 0.78 -12.63 11.06
CA TYR A 36 0.57 -12.67 9.61
C TYR A 36 -0.80 -12.15 9.19
N THR A 37 -1.84 -12.43 9.99
CA THR A 37 -3.20 -11.94 9.71
C THR A 37 -3.25 -10.41 9.79
N VAL A 38 -2.65 -9.82 10.83
CA VAL A 38 -2.64 -8.36 11.00
C VAL A 38 -1.80 -7.69 9.93
N ILE A 39 -0.63 -8.25 9.58
CA ILE A 39 0.20 -7.75 8.46
C ILE A 39 -0.60 -7.79 7.15
N ALA A 40 -1.26 -8.92 6.84
CA ALA A 40 -2.04 -9.07 5.63
C ALA A 40 -3.19 -8.05 5.56
N LEU A 41 -3.93 -7.86 6.66
CA LEU A 41 -5.00 -6.86 6.73
C LEU A 41 -4.46 -5.43 6.54
N ALA A 42 -3.35 -5.08 7.18
CA ALA A 42 -2.73 -3.76 7.03
C ALA A 42 -2.29 -3.51 5.58
N VAL A 43 -1.66 -4.49 4.94
CA VAL A 43 -1.24 -4.40 3.54
C VAL A 43 -2.46 -4.30 2.61
N LEU A 44 -3.53 -5.06 2.84
CA LEU A 44 -4.77 -4.97 2.05
C LEU A 44 -5.41 -3.57 2.13
N ILE A 45 -5.47 -2.98 3.32
CA ILE A 45 -5.93 -1.60 3.50
C ILE A 45 -5.02 -0.63 2.74
N GLY A 46 -3.69 -0.80 2.84
CA GLY A 46 -2.72 -0.02 2.10
C GLY A 46 -2.93 -0.09 0.59
N VAL A 47 -3.17 -1.28 0.04
CA VAL A 47 -3.47 -1.50 -1.39
C VAL A 47 -4.75 -0.76 -1.79
N ALA A 48 -5.82 -0.86 -0.98
CA ALA A 48 -7.08 -0.17 -1.27
C ALA A 48 -6.92 1.35 -1.30
N VAL A 49 -6.18 1.92 -0.33
CA VAL A 49 -5.88 3.36 -0.28
C VAL A 49 -5.04 3.80 -1.47
N LEU A 50 -3.95 3.09 -1.77
CA LEU A 50 -3.11 3.40 -2.93
C LEU A 50 -3.86 3.28 -4.25
N GLY A 51 -4.72 2.27 -4.41
CA GLY A 51 -5.58 2.10 -5.57
C GLY A 51 -6.58 3.25 -5.73
N PHE A 52 -7.20 3.69 -4.63
CA PHE A 52 -8.08 4.85 -4.62
C PHE A 52 -7.34 6.14 -5.03
N LEU A 53 -6.13 6.37 -4.48
CA LEU A 53 -5.31 7.53 -4.84
C LEU A 53 -4.85 7.49 -6.30
N ALA A 54 -4.44 6.32 -6.79
CA ALA A 54 -4.10 6.14 -8.20
C ALA A 54 -5.28 6.44 -9.12
N TRP A 55 -6.47 5.96 -8.77
CA TRP A 55 -7.72 6.28 -9.47
C TRP A 55 -8.04 7.78 -9.44
N ASP A 56 -7.91 8.43 -8.29
CA ASP A 56 -8.16 9.88 -8.16
C ASP A 56 -7.22 10.69 -9.06
N VAL A 57 -5.93 10.33 -9.10
CA VAL A 57 -4.95 10.98 -10.00
C VAL A 57 -5.36 10.82 -11.46
N VAL A 58 -5.73 9.61 -11.90
CA VAL A 58 -6.18 9.38 -13.28
C VAL A 58 -7.44 10.18 -13.59
N LYS A 59 -8.44 10.16 -12.70
CA LYS A 59 -9.70 10.89 -12.87
C LYS A 59 -9.49 12.40 -12.97
N ARG A 60 -8.58 12.98 -12.18
CA ARG A 60 -8.26 14.41 -12.23
C ARG A 60 -7.52 14.80 -13.51
N ARG A 61 -6.61 13.94 -14.00
CA ARG A 61 -5.92 14.17 -15.28
C ARG A 61 -6.92 14.22 -16.44
N VAL A 62 -7.87 13.27 -16.48
CA VAL A 62 -8.91 13.24 -17.53
C VAL A 62 -9.81 14.49 -17.50
N ARG A 63 -10.21 14.98 -16.31
CA ARG A 63 -11.06 16.18 -16.20
C ARG A 63 -10.32 17.50 -16.44
N SER A 64 -8.99 17.53 -16.38
CA SER A 64 -8.21 18.74 -16.67
C SER A 64 -8.04 19.01 -18.16
N GLU A 65 -8.41 18.05 -19.02
CA GLU A 65 -8.34 18.16 -20.48
C GLU A 65 -9.71 18.51 -21.13
N GLU A 66 -10.79 18.58 -20.35
CA GLU A 66 -12.12 19.14 -20.72
C GLU A 66 -12.23 20.61 -20.30
#